data_AF-A0A966J0V2-F1
#
_entry.id   AF-A0A966J0V2-F1
#
_cell.length_a   1.000
_cell.length_b   1.000
_cell.length_c   1.000
_cell.angle_alpha   90.00
_cell.angle_beta   90.00
_cell.angle_gamma   90.00
#
_symmetry.space_group_name_H-M   'P 1'
#
loop_
_entity.id
_entity.type
_entity.pdbx_description
1 polymer ?
#
loop_
_entity_poly.entity_id
_entity_poly.type
_entity_poly.pdbx_seq_one_letter_code
_entity_poly.pdbx_strand_id
1 'polypeptide(L)'
;MATSPSPLAANSSASANEAVQAFAHRERDSTTFLQADALSLLPAQLKTLGIRKPMLITGASVRSQPSYQRVLSLLDPWQPVILTPVPSHASVQWVTQAAQVARDHGVDAFIAYGGGSCCDTAQATALLQAEGGDLTQYAIRFTPPST
;
A
#
# COMPACT_ATOMS: atom_id res chain seq x y z
N MET A 1 67.56 -22.93 17.74
CA MET A 1 66.56 -22.95 16.64
C MET A 1 65.57 -24.05 16.98
N ALA A 2 64.26 -23.90 17.15
CA ALA A 2 63.28 -22.82 16.92
C ALA A 2 62.05 -23.11 17.84
N THR A 3 61.66 -22.17 18.71
CA THR A 3 60.36 -21.45 18.80
C THR A 3 59.05 -22.26 18.64
N SER A 4 58.33 -22.37 19.78
CA SER A 4 56.87 -22.24 20.02
C SER A 4 55.84 -23.20 19.39
N PRO A 5 54.83 -23.62 20.16
CA PRO A 5 53.46 -23.72 19.67
C PRO A 5 52.64 -22.55 20.22
N SER A 6 52.20 -21.64 19.33
CA SER A 6 51.10 -20.72 19.64
C SER A 6 49.78 -21.43 19.36
N PRO A 7 48.84 -21.55 20.31
CA PRO A 7 47.47 -21.89 19.97
C PRO A 7 46.87 -20.69 19.25
N LEU A 8 46.49 -20.88 17.99
CA LEU A 8 45.79 -19.90 17.19
C LEU A 8 44.51 -19.50 17.91
N ALA A 9 44.34 -18.20 18.10
CA ALA A 9 43.27 -17.58 18.86
C ALA A 9 41.87 -18.04 18.41
N ALA A 10 41.01 -18.30 19.39
CA ALA A 10 39.58 -18.17 19.22
C ALA A 10 39.29 -16.73 18.79
N ASN A 11 38.83 -16.53 17.56
CA ASN A 11 38.25 -15.27 17.15
C ASN A 11 36.80 -15.52 16.74
N SER A 12 35.94 -15.74 17.74
CA SER A 12 34.50 -15.69 17.57
C SER A 12 34.05 -14.23 17.49
N SER A 13 34.38 -13.57 16.38
CA SER A 13 33.78 -12.30 16.01
C SER A 13 32.86 -12.53 14.81
N ALA A 14 31.83 -13.35 15.01
CA ALA A 14 30.62 -13.17 14.22
C ALA A 14 30.04 -11.84 14.70
N SER A 15 30.30 -10.76 13.95
CA SER A 15 29.52 -9.54 14.09
C SER A 15 28.07 -9.97 13.94
N ALA A 16 27.30 -9.93 15.02
CA ALA A 16 25.87 -10.08 14.93
C ALA A 16 25.42 -9.02 13.94
N ASN A 17 25.02 -9.47 12.75
CA ASN A 17 24.41 -8.61 11.76
C ASN A 17 23.13 -8.14 12.45
N GLU A 18 23.14 -6.93 13.02
CA GLU A 18 21.98 -6.31 13.64
C GLU A 18 20.96 -6.03 12.53
N ALA A 19 20.31 -7.09 12.08
CA ALA A 19 19.27 -7.03 11.09
C ALA A 19 18.14 -6.20 11.68
N VAL A 20 17.82 -5.08 11.03
CA VAL A 20 16.68 -4.24 11.38
C VAL A 20 15.42 -5.11 11.39
N GLN A 21 14.87 -5.35 12.58
CA GLN A 21 13.69 -6.22 12.77
C GLN A 21 12.39 -5.50 12.40
N ALA A 22 12.36 -4.18 12.62
CA ALA A 22 11.24 -3.32 12.28
C ALA A 22 11.68 -1.86 12.25
N PHE A 23 10.97 -1.04 11.47
CA PHE A 23 11.02 0.41 11.62
C PHE A 23 9.67 1.05 11.26
N ALA A 24 9.48 2.25 11.79
CA ALA A 24 8.42 3.16 11.37
C ALA A 24 9.07 4.46 10.89
N HIS A 25 8.82 4.83 9.65
CA HIS A 25 9.23 6.12 9.10
C HIS A 25 7.98 7.00 8.98
N ARG A 26 8.06 8.25 9.44
CA ARG A 26 6.96 9.22 9.39
C ARG A 26 7.46 10.48 8.70
N GLU A 27 6.91 10.77 7.53
CA GLU A 27 6.97 12.11 6.95
C GLU A 27 5.74 12.92 7.42
N ARG A 28 5.63 14.21 7.06
CA ARG A 28 4.50 15.03 7.49
C ARG A 28 3.14 14.40 7.16
N ASP A 29 3.05 13.78 5.98
CA ASP A 29 1.79 13.33 5.40
C ASP A 29 1.76 11.83 5.07
N SER A 30 2.78 11.06 5.49
CA SER A 30 2.83 9.62 5.26
C SER A 30 3.49 8.86 6.41
N THR A 31 3.06 7.63 6.65
CA THR A 31 3.70 6.71 7.61
C THR A 31 3.93 5.36 6.94
N THR A 32 5.17 4.87 7.01
CA THR A 32 5.55 3.55 6.51
C THR A 32 5.78 2.60 7.67
N PHE A 33 5.15 1.43 7.63
CA PHE A 33 5.36 0.34 8.57
C PHE A 33 6.07 -0.81 7.86
N LEU A 34 7.25 -1.19 8.33
CA LEU A 34 7.94 -2.40 7.90
C LEU A 34 8.21 -3.27 9.14
N GLN A 35 7.47 -4.38 9.24
CA GLN A 35 7.67 -5.40 10.28
C GLN A 35 6.98 -6.70 9.87
N ALA A 36 7.33 -7.79 10.56
CA ALA A 36 6.58 -9.04 10.46
C ALA A 36 5.11 -8.80 10.85
N ASP A 37 4.19 -9.32 10.04
CA ASP A 37 2.74 -9.16 10.25
C ASP A 37 2.24 -7.69 10.34
N ALA A 38 2.87 -6.77 9.60
CA ALA A 38 2.44 -5.37 9.54
C ALA A 38 0.95 -5.19 9.17
N LEU A 39 0.36 -6.14 8.45
CA LEU A 39 -1.07 -6.12 8.11
C LEU A 39 -1.97 -6.12 9.35
N SER A 40 -1.53 -6.71 10.47
CA SER A 40 -2.26 -6.68 11.75
C SER A 40 -2.49 -5.27 12.31
N LEU A 41 -1.70 -4.29 11.88
CA LEU A 41 -1.82 -2.89 12.31
C LEU A 41 -2.95 -2.14 11.61
N LEU A 42 -3.47 -2.67 10.49
CA LEU A 42 -4.43 -1.99 9.63
C LEU A 42 -5.64 -1.44 10.41
N PRO A 43 -6.33 -2.21 11.27
CA PRO A 43 -7.46 -1.68 12.04
C PRO A 43 -7.08 -0.52 12.97
N ALA A 44 -5.91 -0.57 13.60
CA ALA A 44 -5.45 0.50 14.48
C ALA A 44 -5.14 1.78 13.69
N GLN A 45 -4.59 1.65 12.47
CA GLN A 45 -4.35 2.80 11.60
C GLN A 45 -5.65 3.44 11.12
N LEU A 46 -6.64 2.63 10.71
CA LEU A 46 -7.96 3.13 10.32
C LEU A 46 -8.63 3.93 11.46
N LYS A 47 -8.56 3.40 12.70
CA LYS A 47 -9.07 4.11 13.89
C LYS A 47 -8.34 5.42 14.13
N THR A 48 -7.01 5.41 14.06
CA THR A 48 -6.17 6.59 14.29
C THR A 48 -6.47 7.70 13.27
N LEU A 49 -6.71 7.32 12.01
CA LEU A 49 -7.06 8.24 10.92
C LEU A 49 -8.54 8.67 10.94
N GLY A 50 -9.37 8.13 11.83
CA GLY A 50 -10.80 8.45 11.89
C GLY A 50 -11.61 7.93 10.69
N ILE A 51 -11.11 6.91 9.99
CA ILE A 51 -11.76 6.31 8.82
C ILE A 51 -13.04 5.60 9.25
N ARG A 52 -14.15 5.80 8.51
CA ARG A 52 -15.45 5.17 8.81
C ARG A 52 -15.97 4.32 7.67
N LYS A 53 -15.68 4.68 6.41
CA LYS A 53 -16.18 3.98 5.23
C LYS A 53 -15.09 3.89 4.16
N PRO A 54 -14.14 2.94 4.28
CA PRO A 54 -13.09 2.75 3.30
C PRO A 54 -13.60 2.05 2.04
N MET A 55 -12.95 2.31 0.91
CA MET A 55 -13.03 1.51 -0.30
C MET A 55 -11.76 0.65 -0.44
N LEU A 56 -11.91 -0.65 -0.65
CA LEU A 56 -10.82 -1.58 -0.91
C LEU A 56 -10.62 -1.77 -2.42
N ILE A 57 -9.53 -1.23 -2.94
CA ILE A 57 -9.12 -1.32 -4.35
C ILE A 57 -8.05 -2.40 -4.47
N THR A 58 -8.33 -3.42 -5.29
CA THR A 58 -7.52 -4.65 -5.35
C THR A 58 -7.38 -5.19 -6.77
N GLY A 59 -6.23 -5.78 -7.08
CA GLY A 59 -5.99 -6.48 -8.34
C GLY A 59 -6.36 -7.96 -8.28
N ALA A 60 -6.57 -8.59 -9.44
CA ALA A 60 -6.97 -10.01 -9.51
C ALA A 60 -5.92 -10.96 -8.89
N SER A 61 -4.63 -10.64 -9.06
CA SER A 61 -3.51 -11.47 -8.58
C SER A 61 -3.41 -11.57 -7.06
N VAL A 62 -3.76 -10.51 -6.33
CA VAL A 62 -3.73 -10.54 -4.86
C VAL A 62 -4.98 -11.18 -4.27
N ARG A 63 -6.11 -11.12 -4.97
CA ARG A 63 -7.36 -11.74 -4.50
C ARG A 63 -7.30 -13.27 -4.43
N SER A 64 -6.42 -13.90 -5.21
CA SER A 64 -6.19 -15.34 -5.14
C SER A 64 -5.29 -15.76 -3.97
N GLN A 65 -4.70 -14.82 -3.23
CA GLN A 65 -3.79 -15.10 -2.13
C GLN A 65 -4.54 -15.25 -0.79
N PRO A 66 -4.10 -16.14 0.13
CA PRO A 66 -4.72 -16.27 1.46
C PRO A 66 -4.75 -14.96 2.27
N SER A 67 -3.77 -14.10 2.05
CA SER A 67 -3.68 -12.77 2.69
C SER A 67 -4.85 -11.84 2.33
N TYR A 68 -5.51 -12.03 1.18
CA TYR A 68 -6.69 -11.24 0.83
C TYR A 68 -7.87 -11.50 1.78
N GLN A 69 -8.11 -12.77 2.14
CA GLN A 69 -9.14 -13.10 3.14
C GLN A 69 -8.83 -12.45 4.48
N ARG A 70 -7.55 -12.42 4.87
CA ARG A 70 -7.12 -11.71 6.08
C ARG A 70 -7.39 -10.21 6.00
N VAL A 71 -7.16 -9.56 4.86
CA VAL A 71 -7.51 -8.14 4.66
C VAL A 71 -9.02 -7.93 4.85
N LEU A 72 -9.86 -8.79 4.26
CA LEU A 72 -11.31 -8.71 4.40
C LEU A 72 -11.75 -8.85 5.86
N SER A 73 -11.25 -9.86 6.58
CA SER A 73 -11.55 -10.04 8.00
C SER A 73 -11.15 -8.84 8.86
N LEU A 74 -10.00 -8.22 8.58
CA LEU A 74 -9.52 -7.06 9.33
C LEU A 74 -10.34 -5.78 9.04
N LEU A 75 -10.92 -5.69 7.85
CA LEU A 75 -11.73 -4.54 7.41
C LEU A 75 -13.23 -4.72 7.66
N ASP A 76 -13.70 -5.92 8.02
CA ASP A 76 -15.11 -6.23 8.27
C ASP A 76 -15.84 -5.19 9.16
N PRO A 77 -15.25 -4.69 10.27
CA PRO A 77 -15.91 -3.68 11.11
C PRO A 77 -16.27 -2.37 10.40
N TRP A 78 -15.60 -2.06 9.28
CA TRP A 78 -15.83 -0.87 8.47
C TRP A 78 -16.75 -1.11 7.26
N GLN A 79 -17.12 -2.37 6.99
CA GLN A 79 -17.93 -2.77 5.84
C GLN A 79 -17.46 -2.08 4.55
N PRO A 80 -16.21 -2.36 4.11
CA PRO A 80 -15.57 -1.63 3.04
C PRO A 80 -16.37 -1.75 1.74
N VAL A 81 -16.35 -0.70 0.93
CA VAL A 81 -16.83 -0.79 -0.44
C VAL A 81 -15.79 -1.57 -1.25
N ILE A 82 -16.22 -2.63 -1.93
CA ILE A 82 -15.34 -3.51 -2.71
C ILE A 82 -15.82 -3.49 -4.16
N LEU A 83 -14.93 -3.12 -5.08
CA LEU A 83 -15.21 -3.13 -6.52
C LEU A 83 -14.76 -4.44 -7.18
N THR A 84 -14.99 -4.55 -8.49
CA THR A 84 -14.33 -5.58 -9.30
C THR A 84 -12.82 -5.42 -9.25
N PRO A 85 -12.02 -6.47 -9.52
CA PRO A 85 -10.58 -6.34 -9.51
C PRO A 85 -10.09 -5.30 -10.53
N VAL A 86 -9.11 -4.50 -10.14
CA VAL A 86 -8.42 -3.57 -11.03
C VAL A 86 -7.73 -4.37 -12.14
N PRO A 87 -8.00 -4.07 -13.42
CA PRO A 87 -7.26 -4.66 -14.54
C PRO A 87 -5.81 -4.17 -14.54
N SER A 88 -4.88 -4.84 -15.23
CA SER A 88 -3.44 -4.48 -15.21
C SER A 88 -3.17 -2.99 -15.45
N HIS A 89 -3.98 -2.35 -16.28
CA HIS A 89 -4.04 -0.90 -16.44
C HIS A 89 -5.49 -0.43 -16.33
N ALA A 90 -5.86 0.24 -15.24
CA ALA A 90 -7.18 0.81 -15.09
C ALA A 90 -7.46 1.84 -16.19
N SER A 91 -8.62 1.72 -16.84
CA SER A 91 -9.07 2.73 -17.78
C SER A 91 -9.61 3.95 -17.02
N VAL A 92 -9.69 5.10 -17.72
CA VAL A 92 -10.39 6.29 -17.22
C VAL A 92 -11.81 5.94 -16.76
N GLN A 93 -12.51 5.10 -17.53
CA GLN A 93 -13.87 4.67 -17.20
C GLN A 93 -13.94 3.91 -15.88
N TRP A 94 -12.97 3.03 -15.61
CA TRP A 94 -12.92 2.28 -14.35
C TRP A 94 -12.74 3.25 -13.17
N VAL A 95 -11.80 4.19 -13.28
CA VAL A 95 -11.55 5.20 -12.23
C VAL A 95 -12.77 6.10 -12.02
N THR A 96 -13.42 6.55 -13.10
CA THR A 96 -14.64 7.36 -13.05
C THR A 96 -15.78 6.61 -12.37
N GLN A 97 -15.97 5.33 -12.68
CA GLN A 97 -16.96 4.48 -12.01
C GLN A 97 -16.63 4.33 -10.51
N ALA A 98 -15.36 4.06 -10.17
CA ALA A 98 -14.94 3.92 -8.79
C ALA A 98 -15.18 5.22 -7.99
N ALA A 99 -14.87 6.38 -8.58
CA ALA A 99 -15.09 7.67 -7.94
C ALA A 99 -16.58 7.96 -7.73
N GLN A 100 -17.43 7.56 -8.69
CA GLN A 100 -18.88 7.67 -8.54
C GLN A 100 -19.39 6.79 -7.40
N VAL A 101 -19.00 5.52 -7.38
CA VAL A 101 -19.38 4.59 -6.31
C VAL A 101 -18.88 5.09 -4.95
N ALA A 102 -17.68 5.67 -4.89
CA ALA A 102 -17.11 6.27 -3.69
C ALA A 102 -17.99 7.41 -3.15
N ARG A 103 -18.46 8.31 -4.03
CA ARG A 103 -19.41 9.37 -3.67
C ARG A 103 -20.74 8.81 -3.18
N ASP A 104 -21.32 7.87 -3.93
CA ASP A 104 -22.64 7.31 -3.63
C ASP A 104 -22.68 6.58 -2.27
N HIS A 105 -21.56 5.96 -1.87
CA HIS A 105 -21.45 5.22 -0.61
C HIS A 105 -20.83 6.04 0.53
N GLY A 106 -20.52 7.32 0.32
CA GLY A 106 -19.90 8.17 1.34
C GLY A 106 -18.52 7.67 1.77
N VAL A 107 -17.72 7.15 0.84
CA VAL A 107 -16.37 6.65 1.11
C VAL A 107 -15.48 7.78 1.61
N ASP A 108 -14.76 7.55 2.70
CA ASP A 108 -13.87 8.54 3.33
C ASP A 108 -12.39 8.13 3.33
N ALA A 109 -12.06 6.97 2.78
CA ALA A 109 -10.68 6.54 2.58
C ALA A 109 -10.55 5.48 1.47
N PHE A 110 -9.36 5.36 0.91
CA PHE A 110 -9.01 4.32 -0.07
C PHE A 110 -7.91 3.44 0.46
N ILE A 111 -8.10 2.13 0.32
CA ILE A 111 -7.11 1.10 0.66
C ILE A 111 -6.72 0.41 -0.63
N ALA A 112 -5.52 0.70 -1.12
CA ALA A 112 -4.93 -0.06 -2.22
C ALA A 112 -4.24 -1.31 -1.65
N TYR A 113 -4.70 -2.49 -2.08
CA TYR A 113 -4.05 -3.76 -1.77
C TYR A 113 -3.65 -4.43 -3.08
N GLY A 114 -2.35 -4.38 -3.40
CA GLY A 114 -1.81 -4.79 -4.69
C GLY A 114 -0.51 -4.08 -5.03
N GLY A 115 -0.06 -4.20 -6.29
CA GLY A 115 1.09 -3.46 -6.82
C GLY A 115 0.71 -2.06 -7.32
N GLY A 116 1.62 -1.44 -8.10
CA GLY A 116 1.49 -0.07 -8.60
C GLY A 116 0.14 0.27 -9.24
N SER A 117 -0.39 -0.61 -10.09
CA SER A 117 -1.70 -0.41 -10.73
C SER A 117 -2.84 -0.17 -9.73
N CYS A 118 -2.85 -0.86 -8.58
CA CYS A 118 -3.86 -0.65 -7.54
C CYS A 118 -3.65 0.70 -6.82
N CYS A 119 -2.39 1.06 -6.55
CA CYS A 119 -2.04 2.33 -5.91
C CYS A 119 -2.40 3.51 -6.82
N ASP A 120 -1.98 3.49 -8.08
CA ASP A 120 -2.26 4.54 -9.07
C ASP A 120 -3.77 4.71 -9.26
N THR A 121 -4.50 3.58 -9.34
CA THR A 121 -5.96 3.60 -9.44
C THR A 121 -6.60 4.22 -8.20
N ALA A 122 -6.15 3.86 -6.99
CA ALA A 122 -6.68 4.44 -5.76
C ALA A 122 -6.40 5.94 -5.66
N GLN A 123 -5.21 6.40 -6.05
CA GLN A 123 -4.87 7.81 -6.09
C GLN A 123 -5.73 8.58 -7.10
N ALA A 124 -5.88 8.05 -8.31
CA ALA A 124 -6.72 8.67 -9.33
C ALA A 124 -8.20 8.70 -8.92
N THR A 125 -8.70 7.64 -8.27
CA THR A 125 -10.06 7.61 -7.72
C THR A 125 -10.25 8.62 -6.60
N ALA A 126 -9.29 8.72 -5.68
CA ALA A 126 -9.33 9.70 -4.59
C ALA A 126 -9.34 11.14 -5.11
N LEU A 127 -8.47 11.44 -6.08
CA LEU A 127 -8.41 12.74 -6.73
C LEU A 127 -9.76 13.07 -7.41
N LEU A 128 -10.29 12.16 -8.21
CA LEU A 128 -11.54 12.39 -8.93
C LEU A 128 -12.77 12.41 -8.00
N GLN A 129 -12.73 11.72 -6.87
CA GLN A 129 -13.75 11.82 -5.84
C GLN A 129 -13.78 13.24 -5.24
N ALA A 130 -12.60 13.79 -4.91
CA ALA A 130 -12.46 15.08 -4.26
C ALA A 130 -12.73 16.26 -5.21
N GLU A 131 -12.14 16.23 -6.40
CA GLU A 131 -12.18 17.36 -7.33
C GLU A 131 -13.37 17.30 -8.30
N GLY A 132 -13.91 16.10 -8.58
CA GLY A 132 -14.92 15.90 -9.61
C GLY A 132 -14.41 16.16 -11.03
N GLY A 133 -15.30 16.45 -11.96
CA GLY A 133 -14.94 16.76 -13.35
C GLY A 133 -14.49 15.55 -14.18
N ASP A 134 -13.61 15.81 -15.16
CA ASP A 134 -13.05 14.78 -16.04
C ASP A 134 -11.61 14.45 -15.60
N LEU A 135 -11.34 13.17 -15.36
CA LEU A 135 -10.03 12.67 -14.96
C LEU A 135 -8.91 13.13 -15.92
N THR A 136 -9.19 13.27 -17.22
CA THR A 136 -8.18 13.65 -18.22
C THR A 136 -7.66 15.08 -18.04
N GLN A 137 -8.36 15.92 -17.26
CA GLN A 137 -7.95 17.27 -16.89
C GLN A 137 -6.77 17.26 -15.90
N TYR A 138 -6.62 16.17 -15.15
CA TYR A 138 -5.55 15.98 -14.17
C TYR A 138 -4.36 15.18 -14.72
N ALA A 139 -4.39 14.82 -16.01
CA ALA A 139 -3.33 14.05 -16.63
C ALA A 139 -2.05 14.90 -16.79
N ILE A 140 -0.90 14.32 -16.42
CA ILE A 140 0.41 14.90 -16.75
C ILE A 140 0.62 14.75 -18.26
N ARG A 141 0.72 15.89 -18.95
CA ARG A 141 1.04 15.94 -20.38
C ARG A 141 2.49 16.34 -20.54
N PHE A 142 3.30 15.41 -21.05
CA PHE A 142 4.68 15.68 -21.41
C PHE A 142 4.84 15.60 -22.92
N THR A 143 5.23 16.71 -23.54
CA THR A 143 5.65 16.75 -24.94
C THR A 143 7.18 16.86 -24.93
N PRO A 144 7.93 15.82 -25.37
CA PRO A 144 9.37 15.91 -25.44
C PRO A 144 9.80 17.04 -26.39
N PRO A 145 10.91 17.74 -26.10
CA PRO A 145 11.45 18.75 -27.01
C PRO A 145 11.85 18.10 -28.33
N SER A 146 11.56 18.78 -29.44
CA SER A 146 12.03 18.40 -30.76
C SER A 146 13.56 18.52 -30.79
N THR A 147 14.27 17.41 -30.63
CA THR A 147 15.72 17.32 -30.88
C THR A 147 16.01 17.25 -32.35
#